data_AF-A0A434S9E1-F1
#
_entry.id   AF-A0A434S9E1-F1
#
_cell.length_a   1.000
_cell.length_b   1.000
_cell.length_c   1.000
_cell.angle_alpha   90.00
_cell.angle_beta   90.00
_cell.angle_gamma   90.00
#
_symmetry.space_group_name_H-M   'P 1'
#
loop_
_entity.id
_entity.type
_entity.pdbx_description
1 polymer ?
#
loop_
_entity_poly.entity_id
_entity_poly.type
_entity_poly.pdbx_seq_one_letter_code
_entity_poly.pdbx_strand_id
1 'polypeptide(L)'
;MANRRDSRIEPSFEGSPRAKSSDGFSVSEEDRVVPANRKSAAKRKSAKAKSRGRGRDRSQRGLFSVFGRLLYWCFVFCIWGGIAVAGVVVYYGAKMPAATTWSIPDRAPNIKIVSVDGQLIANRGMSGGEAVGLNEMSPYIPEAVVAIEDRRFYSHFGIDPIGLTRAMVTNVLGGHFSQGGSTLTQQLAKNLFLTPDRTLERKVQEVLLALWLEHKHSKDQILEMYLNRVYFGSGAYGVEAASRRYFGKSARDVT
;
A
#
# COMPACT_ATOMS: atom_id res chain seq x y z
N MET A 1 93.15 13.99 4.12
CA MET A 1 93.38 14.88 5.28
C MET A 1 94.40 15.94 4.86
N ALA A 2 93.94 17.17 4.60
CA ALA A 2 94.75 18.36 4.32
C ALA A 2 93.86 19.56 4.65
N ASN A 3 94.09 20.28 5.74
CA ASN A 3 95.02 21.37 5.98
C ASN A 3 94.33 22.74 5.79
N ARG A 4 94.56 23.62 6.76
CA ARG A 4 93.82 24.85 7.08
C ARG A 4 94.72 26.06 6.78
N ARG A 5 94.10 27.26 6.67
CA ARG A 5 94.70 28.63 6.60
C ARG A 5 95.10 29.02 5.16
N ASP A 6 95.07 30.26 4.68
CA ASP A 6 94.85 31.61 5.22
C ASP A 6 94.72 32.53 3.98
N SER A 7 93.89 33.58 3.98
CA SER A 7 94.22 34.80 3.22
C SER A 7 93.43 36.01 3.69
N ARG A 8 94.22 37.05 3.96
CA ARG A 8 94.01 38.29 4.68
C ARG A 8 93.32 39.39 3.85
N ILE A 9 92.81 40.37 4.60
CA ILE A 9 92.10 41.64 4.31
C ILE A 9 92.98 42.68 3.56
N GLU A 10 92.37 43.62 2.81
CA GLU A 10 92.55 45.11 2.97
C GLU A 10 91.52 45.96 2.17
N PRO A 11 91.27 47.22 2.57
CA PRO A 11 90.10 48.05 2.23
C PRO A 11 90.40 49.16 1.20
N SER A 12 89.37 49.81 0.65
CA SER A 12 89.52 51.12 0.00
C SER A 12 88.35 52.05 0.30
N PHE A 13 88.63 53.06 1.12
CA PHE A 13 87.84 54.27 1.31
C PHE A 13 88.48 55.39 0.49
N GLU A 14 87.92 55.70 -0.67
CA GLU A 14 88.20 56.95 -1.37
C GLU A 14 86.94 57.81 -1.40
N GLY A 15 87.05 59.05 -0.91
CA GLY A 15 86.12 60.14 -1.19
C GLY A 15 85.36 60.75 0.00
N SER A 16 86.08 61.45 0.88
CA SER A 16 85.57 62.54 1.76
C SER A 16 86.15 63.88 1.24
N PRO A 17 85.81 65.09 1.77
CA PRO A 17 84.66 65.57 2.56
C PRO A 17 84.22 67.03 2.21
N ARG A 18 83.12 67.50 2.82
CA ARG A 18 82.86 68.85 3.43
C ARG A 18 81.39 69.28 3.23
N ALA A 19 80.68 69.92 4.17
CA ALA A 19 80.89 70.26 5.57
C ALA A 19 79.57 70.79 6.18
N LYS A 20 79.33 70.46 7.48
CA LYS A 20 78.68 71.21 8.61
C LYS A 20 77.30 71.89 8.38
N SER A 21 76.31 71.89 9.29
CA SER A 21 76.23 71.91 10.78
C SER A 21 74.78 71.56 11.20
N SER A 22 74.50 70.55 12.05
CA SER A 22 74.30 70.52 13.52
C SER A 22 73.09 71.26 14.11
N ASP A 23 72.12 70.48 14.65
CA ASP A 23 71.38 70.61 15.93
C ASP A 23 70.05 69.80 15.81
N GLY A 24 69.62 68.89 16.69
CA GLY A 24 70.12 68.41 17.97
C GLY A 24 69.18 67.32 18.55
N PHE A 25 69.60 66.78 19.70
CA PHE A 25 68.88 65.94 20.68
C PHE A 25 68.91 64.40 20.55
N SER A 26 69.70 63.75 21.42
CA SER A 26 69.76 62.30 21.68
C SER A 26 69.71 62.03 23.19
N VAL A 27 69.02 60.97 23.62
CA VAL A 27 68.95 60.49 25.01
C VAL A 27 69.65 59.13 25.11
N SER A 28 70.51 58.94 26.12
CA SER A 28 71.32 57.73 26.36
C SER A 28 70.70 56.81 27.44
N GLU A 29 71.11 55.53 27.44
CA GLU A 29 70.56 54.43 28.26
C GLU A 29 70.80 54.52 29.78
N GLU A 30 71.44 55.58 30.26
CA GLU A 30 71.82 55.76 31.67
C GLU A 30 70.66 56.33 32.52
N ASP A 31 69.57 56.74 31.88
CA ASP A 31 68.43 57.44 32.51
C ASP A 31 67.31 56.48 33.01
N ARG A 32 67.63 55.20 33.23
CA ARG A 32 66.68 54.19 33.72
C ARG A 32 66.86 53.91 35.22
N VAL A 33 65.92 54.40 36.02
CA VAL A 33 65.75 54.01 37.44
C VAL A 33 64.91 52.74 37.54
N VAL A 34 65.50 51.65 38.05
CA VAL A 34 64.83 50.37 38.33
C VAL A 34 64.46 50.30 39.82
N PRO A 35 63.36 49.61 40.18
CA PRO A 35 63.37 48.87 41.43
C PRO A 35 62.98 47.40 41.33
N ALA A 36 63.72 46.67 42.18
CA ALA A 36 63.67 45.33 42.73
C ALA A 36 62.40 44.44 42.62
N ASN A 37 62.73 43.17 42.41
CA ASN A 37 61.97 41.93 42.43
C ASN A 37 61.42 41.56 43.83
N ARG A 38 60.15 41.12 43.93
CA ARG A 38 59.63 40.27 45.03
C ARG A 38 58.59 39.25 44.52
N LYS A 39 58.80 38.00 44.93
CA LYS A 39 58.02 36.78 44.66
C LYS A 39 56.62 36.82 45.32
N SER A 40 55.61 36.24 44.67
CA SER A 40 54.62 35.34 45.31
C SER A 40 53.78 34.57 44.27
N ALA A 41 53.12 33.51 44.73
CA ALA A 41 52.63 32.36 43.99
C ALA A 41 51.18 32.46 43.44
N ALA A 42 50.87 31.61 42.46
CA ALA A 42 49.72 30.69 42.39
C ALA A 42 48.91 30.65 41.06
N LYS A 43 48.64 29.41 40.61
CA LYS A 43 47.51 28.89 39.79
C LYS A 43 47.27 29.45 38.36
N ARG A 44 47.44 28.61 37.33
CA ARG A 44 46.44 27.67 36.73
C ARG A 44 46.69 27.37 35.23
N LYS A 45 46.52 26.08 34.90
CA LYS A 45 45.97 25.47 33.65
C LYS A 45 46.84 25.30 32.39
N SER A 46 47.33 24.06 32.29
CA SER A 46 47.17 23.07 31.20
C SER A 46 47.52 23.47 29.75
N ALA A 47 48.56 22.80 29.28
CA ALA A 47 49.04 22.71 27.91
C ALA A 47 47.97 22.30 26.89
N LYS A 48 47.99 22.97 25.73
CA LYS A 48 47.17 22.69 24.56
C LYS A 48 47.90 21.67 23.68
N ALA A 49 47.42 20.42 23.68
CA ALA A 49 47.90 19.37 22.80
C ALA A 49 47.36 19.56 21.37
N LYS A 50 48.24 19.37 20.37
CA LYS A 50 47.90 19.23 18.94
C LYS A 50 47.18 17.90 18.71
N SER A 51 46.09 17.91 17.94
CA SER A 51 45.71 16.74 17.12
C SER A 51 45.31 17.20 15.72
N ARG A 52 45.84 16.48 14.73
CA ARG A 52 45.51 16.58 13.32
C ARG A 52 44.22 15.78 13.09
N GLY A 53 43.17 16.40 12.57
CA GLY A 53 41.98 15.72 12.06
C GLY A 53 41.95 15.77 10.54
N ARG A 54 42.45 14.70 9.89
CA ARG A 54 42.37 14.50 8.44
C ARG A 54 41.26 13.49 8.18
N GLY A 55 40.22 13.92 7.47
CA GLY A 55 39.51 13.14 6.46
C GLY A 55 38.67 11.92 6.85
N ARG A 56 37.37 12.05 6.55
CA ARG A 56 36.61 11.10 5.71
C ARG A 56 36.03 9.85 6.39
N ASP A 57 35.01 10.06 7.21
CA ASP A 57 33.96 9.04 7.43
C ASP A 57 32.84 9.19 6.38
N ARG A 58 33.04 8.56 5.23
CA ARG A 58 31.97 8.25 4.26
C ARG A 58 32.06 6.75 3.93
N SER A 59 31.49 5.87 4.74
CA SER A 59 31.21 4.50 4.28
C SER A 59 30.21 3.68 5.11
N GLN A 60 29.24 4.29 5.80
CA GLN A 60 28.12 3.51 6.37
C GLN A 60 26.71 4.05 6.07
N ARG A 61 26.58 4.97 5.09
CA ARG A 61 25.27 5.46 4.59
C ARG A 61 24.87 4.88 3.23
N GLY A 62 25.60 3.88 2.71
CA GLY A 62 25.29 3.27 1.40
C GLY A 62 24.04 2.39 1.43
N LEU A 63 23.95 1.46 2.40
CA LEU A 63 22.87 0.47 2.43
C LEU A 63 21.54 1.06 2.97
N PHE A 64 21.57 1.90 4.00
CA PHE A 64 20.37 2.58 4.51
C PHE A 64 19.80 3.64 3.55
N SER A 65 20.63 4.29 2.72
CA SER A 65 20.15 5.20 1.68
C SER A 65 19.59 4.46 0.47
N VAL A 66 20.13 3.29 0.13
CA VAL A 66 19.55 2.40 -0.89
C VAL A 66 18.21 1.85 -0.42
N PHE A 67 18.09 1.42 0.85
CA PHE A 67 16.80 1.00 1.42
C PHE A 67 15.77 2.14 1.44
N GLY A 68 16.15 3.34 1.87
CA GLY A 68 15.27 4.52 1.83
C GLY A 68 14.87 4.91 0.40
N ARG A 69 15.78 4.80 -0.57
CA ARG A 69 15.50 5.03 -1.99
C ARG A 69 14.57 3.95 -2.55
N LEU A 70 14.76 2.69 -2.17
CA LEU A 70 13.88 1.58 -2.57
C LEU A 70 12.46 1.79 -2.03
N LEU A 71 12.31 2.11 -0.74
CA LEU A 71 11.00 2.40 -0.15
C LEU A 71 10.33 3.61 -0.82
N TYR A 72 11.08 4.67 -1.10
CA TYR A 72 10.58 5.84 -1.82
C TYR A 72 10.06 5.45 -3.22
N TRP A 73 10.85 4.72 -4.01
CA TRP A 73 10.41 4.28 -5.34
C TRP A 73 9.22 3.32 -5.27
N CYS A 74 9.17 2.40 -4.30
CA CYS A 74 8.00 1.56 -4.07
C CYS A 74 6.74 2.40 -3.79
N PHE A 75 6.85 3.41 -2.93
CA PHE A 75 5.74 4.32 -2.63
C PHE A 75 5.30 5.11 -3.87
N VAL A 76 6.25 5.63 -4.65
CA VAL A 76 5.98 6.32 -5.92
C VAL A 76 5.27 5.40 -6.91
N PHE A 77 5.73 4.15 -7.07
CA PHE A 77 5.07 3.16 -7.93
C PHE A 77 3.67 2.80 -7.44
N CYS A 78 3.44 2.71 -6.12
CA CYS A 78 2.10 2.50 -5.56
C CYS A 78 1.16 3.66 -5.90
N ILE A 79 1.62 4.91 -5.81
CA ILE A 79 0.82 6.08 -6.18
C ILE A 79 0.48 6.04 -7.67
N TRP A 80 1.48 5.87 -8.54
CA TRP A 80 1.24 5.80 -9.99
C TRP A 80 0.36 4.62 -10.39
N GLY A 81 0.52 3.47 -9.73
CA GLY A 81 -0.38 2.33 -9.90
C GLY A 81 -1.81 2.65 -9.46
N GLY A 82 -1.99 3.35 -8.34
CA GLY A 82 -3.30 3.82 -7.88
C GLY A 82 -3.96 4.78 -8.87
N ILE A 83 -3.19 5.73 -9.42
CA ILE A 83 -3.68 6.67 -10.46
C ILE A 83 -4.09 5.90 -11.72
N ALA A 84 -3.29 4.93 -12.16
CA ALA A 84 -3.62 4.12 -13.32
C ALA A 84 -4.92 3.32 -13.11
N VAL A 85 -5.09 2.69 -11.95
CA VAL A 85 -6.32 1.97 -11.58
C VAL A 85 -7.51 2.93 -11.55
N ALA A 86 -7.37 4.10 -10.94
CA ALA A 86 -8.43 5.11 -10.91
C ALA A 86 -8.81 5.57 -12.32
N GLY A 87 -7.83 5.81 -13.19
CA GLY A 87 -8.06 6.17 -14.59
C GLY A 87 -8.82 5.09 -15.35
N VAL A 88 -8.48 3.82 -15.15
CA VAL A 88 -9.20 2.67 -15.73
C VAL A 88 -10.65 2.61 -15.23
N VAL A 89 -10.85 2.78 -13.92
CA VAL A 89 -12.21 2.76 -13.32
C VAL A 89 -13.05 3.91 -13.86
N VAL A 90 -12.51 5.13 -13.94
CA VAL A 90 -13.21 6.29 -14.49
C VAL A 90 -13.52 6.09 -15.97
N TYR A 91 -12.56 5.60 -16.75
CA TYR A 91 -12.73 5.38 -18.19
C TYR A 91 -13.86 4.40 -18.49
N TYR A 92 -13.89 3.24 -17.84
CA TYR A 92 -14.95 2.25 -18.06
C TYR A 92 -16.25 2.62 -17.34
N GLY A 93 -16.18 3.26 -16.18
CA GLY A 93 -17.35 3.76 -15.45
C GLY A 93 -18.12 4.82 -16.24
N ALA A 94 -17.44 5.70 -16.97
CA ALA A 94 -18.06 6.71 -17.82
C ALA A 94 -18.83 6.13 -19.02
N LYS A 95 -18.55 4.87 -19.41
CA LYS A 95 -19.29 4.16 -20.46
C LYS A 95 -20.54 3.47 -19.95
N MET A 96 -20.73 3.36 -18.63
CA MET A 96 -21.89 2.69 -18.06
C MET A 96 -23.12 3.60 -18.06
N PRO A 97 -24.32 3.05 -18.26
CA PRO A 97 -25.55 3.81 -18.08
C PRO A 97 -25.66 4.29 -16.63
N ALA A 98 -26.33 5.43 -16.43
CA ALA A 98 -26.45 6.04 -15.11
C ALA A 98 -27.09 5.09 -14.08
N ALA A 99 -26.58 5.10 -12.85
CA ALA A 99 -26.99 4.20 -11.77
C ALA A 99 -28.48 4.28 -11.38
N THR A 100 -29.19 5.32 -11.82
CA THR A 100 -30.64 5.50 -11.65
C THR A 100 -31.47 4.59 -12.54
N THR A 101 -30.88 4.07 -13.63
CA THR A 101 -31.54 3.14 -14.57
C THR A 101 -31.36 1.68 -14.16
N TRP A 102 -30.50 1.39 -13.19
CA TRP A 102 -30.23 0.04 -12.75
C TRP A 102 -31.37 -0.46 -11.85
N SER A 103 -31.99 -1.55 -12.27
CA SER A 103 -33.00 -2.25 -11.50
C SER A 103 -32.64 -3.73 -11.48
N ILE A 104 -32.96 -4.40 -10.37
CA ILE A 104 -32.76 -5.84 -10.27
C ILE A 104 -33.70 -6.53 -11.27
N PRO A 105 -33.18 -7.33 -12.22
CA PRO A 105 -34.03 -8.06 -13.15
C PRO A 105 -34.92 -9.05 -12.41
N ASP A 106 -36.18 -9.16 -12.87
CA ASP A 106 -37.11 -10.15 -12.35
C ASP A 106 -36.58 -11.58 -12.52
N ARG A 107 -36.95 -12.46 -11.59
CA ARG A 107 -36.59 -13.88 -11.70
C ARG A 107 -37.32 -14.48 -12.90
N ALA A 108 -36.64 -15.39 -13.60
CA ALA A 108 -37.27 -16.14 -14.67
C ALA A 108 -38.54 -16.85 -14.15
N PRO A 109 -39.64 -16.85 -14.94
CA PRO A 109 -40.91 -17.42 -14.50
C PRO A 109 -40.78 -18.93 -14.23
N ASN A 110 -41.63 -19.41 -13.33
CA ASN A 110 -41.61 -20.79 -12.87
C ASN A 110 -43.02 -21.29 -12.54
N ILE A 111 -43.29 -22.55 -12.86
CA ILE A 111 -44.61 -23.20 -12.75
C ILE A 111 -44.53 -24.28 -11.66
N LYS A 112 -45.32 -24.07 -10.60
CA LYS A 112 -45.48 -25.03 -9.49
C LYS A 112 -46.68 -25.93 -9.77
N ILE A 113 -46.45 -27.23 -9.91
CA ILE A 113 -47.49 -28.24 -10.07
C ILE A 113 -47.72 -28.88 -8.71
N VAL A 114 -48.90 -28.67 -8.14
CA VAL A 114 -49.29 -29.19 -6.82
C VAL A 114 -50.41 -30.23 -6.95
N SER A 115 -50.45 -31.17 -6.02
CA SER A 115 -51.57 -32.08 -5.80
C SER A 115 -52.80 -31.32 -5.32
N VAL A 116 -53.97 -31.97 -5.36
CA VAL A 116 -55.21 -31.47 -4.74
C VAL A 116 -55.04 -31.17 -3.26
N ASP A 117 -54.15 -31.90 -2.58
CA ASP A 117 -53.82 -31.71 -1.16
C ASP A 117 -52.74 -30.62 -0.92
N GLY A 118 -52.32 -29.89 -1.97
CA GLY A 118 -51.31 -28.83 -1.90
C GLY A 118 -49.85 -29.32 -1.92
N GLN A 119 -49.61 -30.63 -1.93
CA GLN A 119 -48.26 -31.20 -2.00
C GLN A 119 -47.59 -30.92 -3.35
N LEU A 120 -46.31 -30.51 -3.35
CA LEU A 120 -45.58 -30.25 -4.59
C LEU A 120 -45.31 -31.56 -5.35
N ILE A 121 -45.85 -31.68 -6.57
CA ILE A 121 -45.61 -32.81 -7.47
C ILE A 121 -44.38 -32.53 -8.35
N ALA A 122 -44.35 -31.35 -8.96
CA ALA A 122 -43.28 -30.97 -9.87
C ALA A 122 -43.12 -29.45 -9.93
N ASN A 123 -41.91 -29.03 -10.29
CA ASN A 123 -41.60 -27.64 -10.52
C ASN A 123 -40.93 -27.46 -11.88
N ARG A 124 -41.46 -26.57 -12.71
CA ARG A 124 -41.04 -26.39 -14.12
C ARG A 124 -40.69 -24.93 -14.39
N GLY A 125 -39.42 -24.66 -14.65
CA GLY A 125 -38.89 -23.34 -14.96
C GLY A 125 -37.39 -23.29 -14.75
N MET A 126 -36.73 -22.23 -15.22
CA MET A 126 -35.28 -22.09 -15.08
C MET A 126 -34.86 -21.82 -13.63
N SER A 127 -35.71 -21.18 -12.81
CA SER A 127 -35.41 -20.72 -11.45
C SER A 127 -35.84 -21.69 -10.34
N GLY A 128 -36.40 -22.86 -10.72
CA GLY A 128 -36.66 -24.04 -9.87
C GLY A 128 -37.39 -23.83 -8.53
N GLY A 129 -38.08 -22.72 -8.33
CA GLY A 129 -38.77 -22.44 -7.06
C GLY A 129 -39.31 -21.03 -6.92
N GLU A 130 -40.27 -20.90 -6.01
CA GLU A 130 -40.55 -19.64 -5.32
C GLU A 130 -39.27 -19.11 -4.66
N ALA A 131 -39.15 -17.79 -4.53
CA ALA A 131 -38.01 -17.22 -3.82
C ALA A 131 -38.20 -17.56 -2.34
N VAL A 132 -37.19 -18.16 -1.72
CA VAL A 132 -37.23 -18.45 -0.28
C VAL A 132 -36.57 -17.28 0.43
N GLY A 133 -37.24 -16.73 1.44
CA GLY A 133 -36.67 -15.66 2.26
C GLY A 133 -35.46 -16.18 3.04
N LEU A 134 -34.43 -15.36 3.27
CA LEU A 134 -33.22 -15.79 3.97
C LEU A 134 -33.53 -16.36 5.36
N ASN A 135 -34.51 -15.79 6.05
CA ASN A 135 -35.00 -16.21 7.36
C ASN A 135 -35.83 -17.51 7.33
N GLU A 136 -36.30 -17.93 6.16
CA GLU A 136 -37.02 -19.19 5.99
C GLU A 136 -36.09 -20.34 5.60
N MET A 137 -34.89 -20.02 5.09
CA MET A 137 -33.89 -21.03 4.74
C MET A 137 -33.33 -21.68 6.01
N SER A 138 -32.94 -22.94 5.88
CA SER A 138 -32.10 -23.56 6.91
C SER A 138 -30.83 -22.72 7.13
N PRO A 139 -30.45 -22.41 8.38
CA PRO A 139 -29.31 -21.53 8.69
C PRO A 139 -27.98 -22.09 8.18
N TYR A 140 -27.87 -23.41 8.05
CA TYR A 140 -26.66 -24.05 7.55
C TYR A 140 -26.31 -23.67 6.11
N ILE A 141 -27.32 -23.35 5.27
CA ILE A 141 -27.09 -22.99 3.87
C ILE A 141 -26.34 -21.66 3.74
N PRO A 142 -26.89 -20.51 4.21
CA PRO A 142 -26.21 -19.23 4.09
C PRO A 142 -24.86 -19.25 4.81
N GLU A 143 -24.78 -19.88 5.99
CA GLU A 143 -23.53 -20.01 6.74
C GLU A 143 -22.45 -20.76 5.96
N ALA A 144 -22.78 -21.91 5.34
CA ALA A 144 -21.84 -22.68 4.54
C ALA A 144 -21.37 -21.89 3.31
N VAL A 145 -22.30 -21.23 2.60
CA VAL A 145 -21.96 -20.44 1.40
C VAL A 145 -21.05 -19.26 1.78
N VAL A 146 -21.36 -18.54 2.85
CA VAL A 146 -20.51 -17.45 3.35
C VAL A 146 -19.14 -18.00 3.77
N ALA A 147 -19.08 -19.13 4.48
CA ALA A 147 -17.81 -19.70 4.93
C ALA A 147 -16.88 -20.11 3.78
N ILE A 148 -17.44 -20.64 2.69
CA ILE A 148 -16.69 -21.16 1.53
C ILE A 148 -16.34 -20.04 0.55
N GLU A 149 -17.31 -19.22 0.15
CA GLU A 149 -17.16 -18.24 -0.94
C GLU A 149 -16.60 -16.91 -0.45
N ASP A 150 -17.07 -16.42 0.70
CA ASP A 150 -16.77 -15.07 1.17
C ASP A 150 -16.87 -14.97 2.70
N ARG A 151 -15.88 -15.54 3.40
CA ARG A 151 -15.87 -15.62 4.87
C ARG A 151 -16.04 -14.29 5.59
N ARG A 152 -15.78 -13.17 4.89
CA ARG A 152 -15.85 -11.82 5.42
C ARG A 152 -17.01 -11.02 4.86
N PHE A 153 -17.98 -11.68 4.24
CA PHE A 153 -19.13 -11.07 3.58
C PHE A 153 -19.75 -9.93 4.37
N TYR A 154 -20.01 -10.14 5.67
CA TYR A 154 -20.63 -9.14 6.55
C TYR A 154 -19.72 -7.98 7.00
N SER A 155 -18.42 -8.06 6.75
CA SER A 155 -17.42 -7.09 7.24
C SER A 155 -16.90 -6.13 6.16
N HIS A 156 -17.13 -6.43 4.88
CA HIS A 156 -16.69 -5.60 3.76
C HIS A 156 -17.87 -4.98 3.03
N PHE A 157 -17.61 -4.03 2.13
CA PHE A 157 -18.64 -3.33 1.36
C PHE A 157 -18.41 -3.56 -0.13
N GLY A 158 -18.96 -4.65 -0.67
CA GLY A 158 -18.94 -5.01 -2.09
C GLY A 158 -17.61 -5.57 -2.59
N ILE A 159 -16.49 -5.07 -2.08
CA ILE A 159 -15.14 -5.57 -2.37
C ILE A 159 -14.40 -5.89 -1.07
N ASP A 160 -13.58 -6.94 -1.09
CA ASP A 160 -12.73 -7.33 0.04
C ASP A 160 -11.25 -7.16 -0.31
N PRO A 161 -10.64 -5.98 -0.06
CA PRO A 161 -9.22 -5.74 -0.37
C PRO A 161 -8.29 -6.69 0.37
N ILE A 162 -8.62 -7.03 1.63
CA ILE A 162 -7.80 -7.96 2.41
C ILE A 162 -7.94 -9.37 1.83
N GLY A 163 -9.12 -9.73 1.32
CA GLY A 163 -9.44 -11.05 0.79
C GLY A 163 -8.77 -11.27 -0.55
N LEU A 164 -8.81 -10.23 -1.37
CA LEU A 164 -8.09 -10.14 -2.63
C LEU A 164 -6.58 -10.21 -2.41
N THR A 165 -6.02 -9.43 -1.48
CA THR A 165 -4.59 -9.44 -1.18
C THR A 165 -4.15 -10.81 -0.67
N ARG A 166 -4.91 -11.42 0.25
CA ARG A 166 -4.67 -12.80 0.72
C ARG A 166 -4.67 -13.78 -0.46
N ALA A 167 -5.69 -13.75 -1.31
CA ALA A 167 -5.80 -14.65 -2.45
C ALA A 167 -4.63 -14.48 -3.44
N MET A 168 -4.22 -13.23 -3.70
CA MET A 168 -3.04 -12.93 -4.52
C MET A 168 -1.77 -13.53 -3.92
N VAL A 169 -1.52 -13.33 -2.62
CA VAL A 169 -0.35 -13.89 -1.92
C VAL A 169 -0.37 -15.42 -1.96
N THR A 170 -1.50 -16.06 -1.66
CA THR A 170 -1.64 -17.52 -1.71
C THR A 170 -1.37 -18.07 -3.11
N ASN A 171 -1.90 -17.42 -4.16
CA ASN A 171 -1.71 -17.87 -5.55
C ASN A 171 -0.25 -17.70 -6.01
N VAL A 172 0.41 -16.60 -5.61
CA VAL A 172 1.83 -16.35 -5.94
C VAL A 172 2.73 -17.36 -5.22
N LEU A 173 2.50 -17.60 -3.93
CA LEU A 173 3.28 -18.56 -3.14
C LEU A 173 3.02 -20.01 -3.56
N GLY A 174 1.77 -20.33 -3.93
CA GLY A 174 1.37 -21.67 -4.37
C GLY A 174 1.73 -21.98 -5.82
N GLY A 175 2.16 -20.98 -6.60
CA GLY A 175 2.52 -21.16 -8.02
C GLY A 175 1.36 -21.50 -8.95
N HIS A 176 0.12 -21.53 -8.44
CA HIS A 176 -1.09 -21.80 -9.21
C HIS A 176 -2.27 -20.95 -8.73
N PHE A 177 -3.18 -20.61 -9.64
CA PHE A 177 -4.40 -19.85 -9.32
C PHE A 177 -5.46 -20.77 -8.70
N SER A 178 -5.38 -21.03 -7.40
CA SER A 178 -6.37 -21.84 -6.68
C SER A 178 -7.44 -21.02 -5.95
N GLN A 179 -7.09 -19.82 -5.47
CA GLN A 179 -7.99 -19.01 -4.65
C GLN A 179 -8.61 -17.86 -5.45
N GLY A 180 -9.94 -17.82 -5.47
CA GLY A 180 -10.71 -16.68 -5.95
C GLY A 180 -10.67 -15.50 -4.97
N GLY A 181 -10.52 -14.28 -5.48
CA GLY A 181 -10.53 -13.04 -4.68
C GLY A 181 -11.83 -12.25 -4.78
N SER A 182 -12.88 -12.81 -5.39
CA SER A 182 -14.14 -12.12 -5.61
C SER A 182 -15.15 -12.34 -4.49
N THR A 183 -15.92 -11.31 -4.16
CA THR A 183 -16.93 -11.32 -3.10
C THR A 183 -18.26 -11.87 -3.61
N LEU A 184 -19.15 -12.29 -2.70
CA LEU A 184 -20.51 -12.72 -3.06
C LEU A 184 -21.27 -11.63 -3.81
N THR A 185 -21.12 -10.36 -3.43
CA THR A 185 -21.78 -9.24 -4.10
C THR A 185 -21.27 -9.02 -5.52
N GLN A 186 -19.97 -9.19 -5.76
CA GLN A 186 -19.41 -9.19 -7.12
C GLN A 186 -19.95 -10.34 -7.95
N GLN A 187 -20.04 -11.54 -7.36
CA GLN A 187 -20.61 -12.70 -8.04
C GLN A 187 -22.08 -12.48 -8.38
N LEU A 188 -22.86 -11.88 -7.48
CA LEU A 188 -24.26 -11.49 -7.73
C LEU A 188 -24.36 -10.46 -8.85
N ALA A 189 -23.58 -9.38 -8.81
CA ALA A 189 -23.56 -8.35 -9.84
C ALA A 189 -23.24 -8.93 -11.23
N LYS A 190 -22.24 -9.81 -11.29
CA LYS A 190 -21.87 -10.55 -12.51
C LYS A 190 -23.05 -11.36 -13.05
N ASN A 191 -23.74 -12.10 -12.18
CA ASN A 191 -24.82 -12.99 -12.60
C ASN A 191 -26.11 -12.24 -12.98
N LEU A 192 -26.35 -11.05 -12.42
CA LEU A 192 -27.56 -10.26 -12.68
C LEU A 192 -27.45 -9.41 -13.96
N PHE A 193 -26.30 -8.79 -14.19
CA PHE A 193 -26.22 -7.65 -15.10
C PHE A 193 -25.27 -7.84 -16.27
N LEU A 194 -24.39 -8.84 -16.22
CA LEU A 194 -23.24 -8.91 -17.11
C LEU A 194 -23.20 -10.21 -17.92
N THR A 195 -22.68 -10.11 -19.13
CA THR A 195 -22.42 -11.26 -20.01
C THR A 195 -21.20 -12.05 -19.57
N PRO A 196 -21.05 -13.32 -19.98
CA PRO A 196 -19.95 -14.19 -19.57
C PRO A 196 -18.55 -13.79 -20.12
N ASP A 197 -18.40 -12.67 -20.82
CA ASP A 197 -17.16 -12.20 -21.43
C ASP A 197 -16.05 -11.84 -20.44
N ARG A 198 -14.86 -12.44 -20.56
CA ARG A 198 -13.75 -12.20 -19.62
C ARG A 198 -12.89 -10.99 -20.00
N THR A 199 -13.43 -9.77 -19.81
CA THR A 199 -12.72 -8.51 -20.12
C THR A 199 -12.43 -7.68 -18.87
N LEU A 200 -11.42 -6.80 -18.95
CA LEU A 200 -11.12 -5.83 -17.88
C LEU A 200 -12.28 -4.85 -17.68
N GLU A 201 -12.93 -4.43 -18.78
CA GLU A 201 -14.14 -3.62 -18.76
C GLU A 201 -15.21 -4.26 -17.89
N ARG A 202 -15.56 -5.52 -18.17
CA ARG A 202 -16.54 -6.25 -17.36
C ARG A 202 -16.13 -6.31 -15.90
N LYS A 203 -14.85 -6.51 -15.61
CA LYS A 203 -14.39 -6.58 -14.21
C LYS A 203 -14.57 -5.27 -13.46
N VAL A 204 -14.36 -4.13 -14.13
CA VAL A 204 -14.66 -2.81 -13.55
C VAL A 204 -16.16 -2.65 -13.33
N GLN A 205 -16.98 -3.06 -14.30
CA GLN A 205 -18.43 -3.02 -14.19
C GLN A 205 -18.95 -3.87 -13.00
N GLU A 206 -18.40 -5.08 -12.80
CA GLU A 206 -18.70 -5.94 -11.65
C GLU A 206 -18.46 -5.22 -10.32
N VAL A 207 -17.32 -4.51 -10.19
CA VAL A 207 -16.97 -3.77 -8.98
C VAL A 207 -17.93 -2.62 -8.73
N LEU A 208 -18.23 -1.82 -9.76
CA LEU A 208 -19.13 -0.67 -9.64
C LEU A 208 -20.57 -1.10 -9.30
N LEU A 209 -21.07 -2.15 -9.96
CA LEU A 209 -22.39 -2.71 -9.67
C LEU A 209 -22.46 -3.36 -8.29
N ALA A 210 -21.37 -4.00 -7.83
CA ALA A 210 -21.32 -4.55 -6.48
C ALA A 210 -21.40 -3.44 -5.41
N LEU A 211 -20.68 -2.33 -5.59
CA LEU A 211 -20.75 -1.18 -4.70
C LEU A 211 -22.14 -0.54 -4.71
N TRP A 212 -22.78 -0.47 -5.87
CA TRP A 212 -24.15 0.02 -5.98
C TRP A 212 -25.16 -0.89 -5.27
N LEU A 213 -25.03 -2.21 -5.41
CA LEU A 213 -25.88 -3.19 -4.72
C LEU A 213 -25.79 -3.02 -3.19
N GLU A 214 -24.58 -2.91 -2.65
CA GLU A 214 -24.35 -2.70 -1.20
C GLU A 214 -24.90 -1.36 -0.70
N HIS A 215 -24.93 -0.35 -1.57
CA HIS A 215 -25.50 0.93 -1.21
C HIS A 215 -27.03 0.91 -1.17
N LYS A 216 -27.66 0.06 -1.99
CA LYS A 216 -29.12 -0.03 -2.14
C LYS A 216 -29.76 -1.12 -1.28
N HIS A 217 -29.02 -2.17 -0.95
CA HIS A 217 -29.54 -3.37 -0.30
C HIS A 217 -28.71 -3.75 0.93
N SER A 218 -29.37 -4.32 1.92
CA SER A 218 -28.66 -4.89 3.08
C SER A 218 -27.89 -6.16 2.70
N LYS A 219 -26.93 -6.54 3.54
CA LYS A 219 -26.18 -7.80 3.38
C LYS A 219 -27.08 -9.02 3.25
N ASP A 220 -28.11 -9.09 4.07
CA ASP A 220 -29.06 -10.21 4.06
C ASP A 220 -29.87 -10.24 2.77
N GLN A 221 -30.32 -9.08 2.26
CA GLN A 221 -31.00 -9.01 0.96
C GLN A 221 -30.08 -9.44 -0.19
N ILE A 222 -28.81 -9.04 -0.15
CA ILE A 222 -27.82 -9.45 -1.15
C ILE A 222 -27.61 -10.97 -1.11
N LEU A 223 -27.46 -11.54 0.09
CA LEU A 223 -27.27 -12.97 0.27
C LEU A 223 -28.51 -13.76 -0.17
N GLU A 224 -29.71 -13.29 0.18
CA GLU A 224 -30.98 -13.87 -0.26
C GLU A 224 -31.08 -13.89 -1.79
N MET A 225 -30.82 -12.74 -2.44
CA MET A 225 -30.84 -12.64 -3.89
C MET A 225 -29.82 -13.54 -4.56
N TYR A 226 -28.63 -13.67 -3.96
CA TYR A 226 -27.59 -14.57 -4.43
C TYR A 226 -28.03 -16.03 -4.36
N LEU A 227 -28.47 -16.49 -3.19
CA LEU A 227 -28.90 -17.88 -2.97
C LEU A 227 -30.10 -18.26 -3.83
N ASN A 228 -31.01 -17.32 -4.14
CA ASN A 228 -32.17 -17.58 -4.98
C ASN A 228 -31.90 -17.55 -6.49
N ARG A 229 -30.68 -17.19 -6.92
CA ARG A 229 -30.34 -17.04 -8.35
C ARG A 229 -29.09 -17.80 -8.80
N VAL A 230 -28.17 -18.11 -7.89
CA VAL A 230 -26.93 -18.79 -8.25
C VAL A 230 -27.20 -20.18 -8.82
N TYR A 231 -26.39 -20.57 -9.79
CA TYR A 231 -26.44 -21.90 -10.38
C TYR A 231 -25.72 -22.90 -9.47
N PHE A 232 -26.46 -23.88 -8.94
CA PHE A 232 -25.94 -24.94 -8.07
C PHE A 232 -25.63 -26.24 -8.83
N GLY A 233 -25.54 -26.18 -10.17
CA GLY A 233 -25.28 -27.37 -11.00
C GLY A 233 -26.55 -28.14 -11.39
N SER A 234 -26.39 -29.07 -12.32
CA SER A 234 -27.46 -29.98 -12.78
C SER A 234 -28.76 -29.31 -13.23
N GLY A 235 -28.69 -28.07 -13.71
CA GLY A 235 -29.86 -27.29 -14.13
C GLY A 235 -30.62 -26.62 -12.98
N ALA A 236 -30.14 -26.73 -11.73
CA ALA A 236 -30.76 -26.09 -10.57
C ALA A 236 -30.22 -24.66 -10.38
N TYR A 237 -31.07 -23.67 -10.63
CA TYR A 237 -30.81 -22.28 -10.25
C TYR A 237 -31.60 -21.94 -9.00
N GLY A 238 -30.91 -21.38 -8.02
CA GLY A 238 -31.49 -21.08 -6.72
C GLY A 238 -31.47 -22.26 -5.75
N VAL A 239 -31.46 -21.92 -4.46
CA VAL A 239 -31.28 -22.86 -3.36
C VAL A 239 -32.43 -23.86 -3.23
N GLU A 240 -33.68 -23.43 -3.42
CA GLU A 240 -34.85 -24.33 -3.32
C GLU A 240 -34.79 -25.41 -4.41
N ALA A 241 -34.45 -25.00 -5.63
CA ALA A 241 -34.28 -25.92 -6.76
C ALA A 241 -33.19 -26.95 -6.48
N ALA A 242 -32.05 -26.49 -5.96
CA ALA A 242 -30.92 -27.33 -5.62
C ALA A 242 -31.27 -28.30 -4.49
N SER A 243 -31.91 -27.81 -3.43
CA SER A 243 -32.27 -28.59 -2.24
C SER A 243 -33.21 -29.73 -2.61
N ARG A 244 -34.24 -29.46 -3.43
CA ARG A 244 -35.15 -30.50 -3.89
C ARG A 244 -34.47 -31.48 -4.83
N ARG A 245 -33.60 -31.00 -5.71
CA ARG A 245 -32.92 -31.85 -6.69
C ARG A 245 -31.94 -32.81 -6.05
N TYR A 246 -31.16 -32.35 -5.09
CA TYR A 246 -30.07 -33.13 -4.50
C TYR A 246 -30.49 -33.89 -3.24
N PHE A 247 -31.41 -33.34 -2.44
CA PHE A 247 -31.80 -33.90 -1.15
C PHE A 247 -33.26 -34.34 -1.07
N GLY A 248 -34.08 -34.02 -2.07
CA GLY A 248 -35.52 -34.28 -2.03
C GLY A 248 -36.28 -33.47 -0.97
N LYS A 249 -35.64 -32.43 -0.40
CA LYS A 249 -36.16 -31.60 0.69
C LYS A 249 -36.27 -30.13 0.27
N SER A 250 -37.13 -29.36 0.93
CA SER A 250 -37.13 -27.90 0.77
C SER A 250 -35.85 -27.32 1.37
N ALA A 251 -35.39 -26.17 0.86
CA ALA A 251 -34.26 -25.43 1.43
C ALA A 251 -34.47 -25.04 2.90
N ARG A 252 -35.73 -25.03 3.37
CA ARG A 252 -36.12 -24.81 4.75
C ARG A 252 -35.71 -25.96 5.69
N ASP A 253 -35.60 -27.18 5.15
CA ASP A 253 -35.47 -28.43 5.92
C ASP A 253 -34.11 -29.14 5.70
N VAL A 254 -33.19 -28.51 4.97
CA VAL A 254 -31.84 -29.07 4.76
C VAL A 254 -31.04 -28.95 6.06
N THR A 255 -30.27 -29.98 6.40
CA THR A 255 -29.45 -30.06 7.62
C THR A 255 -28.05 -30.50 7.26
#